data_AF-A0A7C4I7U1-F1
#
_entry.id   AF-A0A7C4I7U1-F1
#
_cell.length_a   1.000
_cell.length_b   1.000
_cell.length_c   1.000
_cell.angle_alpha   90.00
_cell.angle_beta   90.00
_cell.angle_gamma   90.00
#
_symmetry.space_group_name_H-M   'P 1'
#
loop_
_entity.id
_entity.type
_entity.pdbx_description
1 polymer ?
#
loop_
_entity_poly.entity_id
_entity_poly.type
_entity_poly.pdbx_seq_one_letter_code
_entity_poly.pdbx_strand_id
1 'polypeptide(L)'
;AVFREGRWQWEVAPADANEALCPACHRIRDRYPAGYVTLKGEFFAAHREEILRIARNCETREKAEHPLERIMEVEDVEGGVQITTTDAHLARAIGEAVHDAYKGELEVKYSKEENLVRVYWSR
;
A
#
# COMPACT_ATOMS: atom_id res chain seq x y z
N ALA A 1 7.48 11.62 -11.15
CA ALA A 1 8.51 11.52 -10.11
C ALA A 1 9.86 11.43 -10.80
N VAL A 2 10.87 12.10 -10.26
CA VAL A 2 12.24 12.16 -10.79
C VAL A 2 13.15 11.43 -9.81
N PHE A 3 14.13 10.70 -10.32
CA PHE A 3 15.19 10.11 -9.50
C PHE A 3 16.39 11.05 -9.48
N ARG A 4 16.74 11.55 -8.30
CA ARG A 4 17.85 12.47 -8.09
C ARG A 4 18.52 12.18 -6.75
N GLU A 5 19.84 12.15 -6.74
CA GLU A 5 20.66 11.95 -5.52
C GLU A 5 20.25 10.69 -4.72
N GLY A 6 19.95 9.60 -5.43
CA GLY A 6 19.58 8.33 -4.80
C GLY A 6 18.12 8.23 -4.34
N ARG A 7 17.28 9.24 -4.62
CA ARG A 7 15.90 9.31 -4.12
C ARG A 7 14.90 9.62 -5.22
N TRP A 8 13.70 9.06 -5.09
CA TRP A 8 12.56 9.39 -5.95
C TRP A 8 11.76 10.52 -5.32
N GLN A 9 11.50 11.58 -6.08
CA GLN A 9 10.87 12.80 -5.57
C GLN A 9 9.82 13.34 -6.55
N TRP A 10 8.86 14.11 -6.05
CA TRP A 10 7.94 14.88 -6.89
C TRP A 10 8.63 16.16 -7.35
N GLU A 11 9.28 16.08 -8.51
CA GLU A 11 9.91 17.22 -9.16
C GLU A 11 9.53 17.25 -10.65
N VAL A 12 9.72 18.42 -11.25
CA VAL A 12 9.68 18.58 -12.71
C VAL A 12 10.95 17.95 -13.28
N ALA A 13 10.79 17.06 -14.26
CA ALA A 13 11.93 16.44 -14.93
C ALA A 13 12.73 17.51 -15.71
N PRO A 14 14.06 17.57 -15.53
CA PRO A 14 14.94 18.34 -16.41
C PRO A 14 14.76 17.95 -17.87
N ALA A 15 14.99 18.87 -18.80
CA ALA A 15 14.78 18.63 -20.24
C ALA A 15 15.68 17.51 -20.81
N ASP A 16 16.83 17.26 -20.18
CA ASP A 16 17.82 16.25 -20.53
C ASP A 16 17.71 14.97 -19.68
N ALA A 17 16.64 14.84 -18.88
CA ALA A 17 16.44 13.66 -18.05
C ALA A 17 16.14 12.41 -18.90
N ASN A 18 16.70 11.27 -18.48
CA ASN A 18 16.36 9.98 -19.07
C ASN A 18 14.99 9.50 -18.58
N GLU A 19 14.20 8.93 -19.48
CA GLU A 19 12.94 8.29 -19.15
C GLU A 19 13.15 6.81 -18.80
N ALA A 20 12.57 6.39 -17.67
CA ALA A 20 12.56 5.00 -17.24
C ALA A 20 11.32 4.72 -16.39
N LEU A 21 10.92 3.45 -16.32
CA LEU A 21 9.91 3.03 -15.36
C LEU A 21 10.50 3.06 -13.94
N CYS A 22 9.79 3.71 -13.02
CA CYS A 22 10.18 3.68 -11.61
C CYS A 22 9.90 2.29 -10.99
N PRO A 23 10.55 1.95 -9.86
CA PRO A 23 10.36 0.66 -9.20
C PRO A 23 8.90 0.31 -8.90
N ALA A 24 8.09 1.30 -8.49
CA ALA A 24 6.66 1.12 -8.26
C ALA A 24 5.89 0.78 -9.54
N CYS A 25 6.22 1.44 -10.66
CA CYS A 25 5.62 1.13 -11.95
C CYS A 25 6.00 -0.28 -12.43
N HIS A 26 7.24 -0.71 -12.19
CA HIS A 26 7.67 -2.08 -12.47
C HIS A 26 6.83 -3.10 -11.69
N ARG A 27 6.69 -2.93 -10.37
CA ARG A 27 5.86 -3.83 -9.53
C ARG A 27 4.41 -3.89 -9.99
N ILE A 28 3.80 -2.75 -10.33
CA ILE A 28 2.43 -2.68 -10.86
C ILE A 28 2.30 -3.45 -12.17
N ARG A 29 3.19 -3.18 -13.13
CA ARG A 29 3.19 -3.85 -14.44
C ARG A 29 3.37 -5.36 -14.30
N ASP A 30 4.29 -5.78 -13.45
CA ASP A 30 4.70 -7.19 -13.30
C ASP A 30 3.83 -7.93 -12.27
N ARG A 31 2.82 -7.26 -11.69
CA ARG A 31 1.95 -7.77 -10.61
C ARG A 31 2.74 -8.44 -9.48
N TYR A 32 3.76 -7.73 -8.99
CA TYR A 32 4.68 -8.20 -7.96
C TYR A 32 4.65 -7.31 -6.70
N PRO A 33 3.62 -7.48 -5.83
CA PRO A 33 3.45 -6.66 -4.64
C PRO A 33 4.60 -6.77 -3.64
N ALA A 34 4.83 -5.71 -2.87
CA ALA A 34 5.68 -5.72 -1.68
C ALA A 34 4.88 -5.95 -0.40
N GLY A 35 3.57 -5.69 -0.45
CA GLY A 35 2.69 -5.84 0.69
C GLY A 35 1.30 -6.30 0.29
N TYR A 36 0.71 -7.10 1.18
CA TYR A 36 -0.70 -7.48 1.15
C TYR A 36 -1.36 -6.99 2.43
N VAL A 37 -2.53 -6.39 2.33
CA VAL A 37 -3.38 -6.03 3.47
C VAL A 37 -4.74 -6.69 3.27
N THR A 38 -5.08 -7.61 4.16
CA THR A 38 -6.37 -8.30 4.16
C THR A 38 -7.24 -7.72 5.27
N LEU A 39 -8.38 -7.14 4.90
CA LEU A 39 -9.34 -6.53 5.83
C LEU A 39 -10.64 -7.33 5.76
N LYS A 40 -11.08 -7.91 6.88
CA LYS A 40 -12.21 -8.85 6.92
C LYS A 40 -13.08 -8.69 8.16
N GLY A 41 -14.22 -9.38 8.16
CA GLY A 41 -15.13 -9.52 9.29
C GLY A 41 -16.46 -8.78 9.11
N GLU A 42 -17.40 -9.00 10.02
CA GLU A 42 -18.74 -8.42 9.94
C GLU A 42 -18.70 -6.90 10.08
N PHE A 43 -17.83 -6.38 10.95
CA PHE A 43 -17.65 -4.94 11.10
C PHE A 43 -17.04 -4.35 9.83
N PHE A 44 -16.05 -5.02 9.22
CA PHE A 44 -15.53 -4.61 7.92
C PHE A 44 -16.65 -4.51 6.88
N ALA A 45 -17.52 -5.54 6.78
CA ALA A 45 -18.60 -5.55 5.81
C ALA A 45 -19.58 -4.37 6.01
N ALA A 46 -19.89 -4.03 7.26
CA ALA A 46 -20.74 -2.89 7.60
C ALA A 46 -20.09 -1.51 7.31
N HIS A 47 -18.76 -1.42 7.37
CA HIS A 47 -18.00 -0.16 7.25
C HIS A 47 -17.02 -0.13 6.08
N ARG A 48 -17.25 -0.96 5.06
CA ARG A 48 -16.31 -1.20 3.95
C ARG A 48 -15.76 0.09 3.33
N GLU A 49 -16.65 0.99 2.94
CA GLU A 49 -16.28 2.23 2.24
C GLU A 49 -15.48 3.19 3.12
N GLU A 50 -15.78 3.26 4.42
CA GLU A 50 -15.03 4.09 5.37
C GLU A 50 -13.62 3.54 5.58
N ILE A 51 -13.50 2.22 5.75
CA ILE A 51 -12.21 1.54 5.94
C ILE A 51 -11.34 1.64 4.69
N LEU A 52 -11.91 1.45 3.49
CA LEU A 52 -11.18 1.66 2.24
C LEU A 52 -10.75 3.12 2.05
N ARG A 53 -11.55 4.08 2.53
CA ARG A 53 -11.16 5.49 2.53
C ARG A 53 -9.96 5.75 3.43
N ILE A 54 -9.87 5.10 4.60
CA ILE A 54 -8.67 5.17 5.46
C ILE A 54 -7.44 4.69 4.69
N ALA A 55 -7.54 3.55 4.01
CA ALA A 55 -6.43 3.01 3.22
C ALA A 55 -5.97 3.97 2.11
N ARG A 56 -6.91 4.56 1.36
CA ARG A 56 -6.62 5.54 0.29
C ARG A 56 -6.06 6.86 0.81
N ASN A 57 -6.54 7.32 1.97
CA ASN A 57 -5.99 8.51 2.62
C ASN A 57 -4.56 8.26 3.11
N CYS A 58 -4.29 7.05 3.64
CA CYS A 58 -2.94 6.64 4.00
C CYS A 58 -2.03 6.65 2.77
N GLU A 59 -2.44 6.01 1.67
CA GLU A 59 -1.70 6.06 0.40
C GLU A 59 -1.42 7.50 -0.04
N THR A 60 -2.43 8.37 -0.01
CA THR A 60 -2.28 9.77 -0.44
C THR A 60 -1.23 10.51 0.39
N ARG A 61 -1.24 10.30 1.72
CA ARG A 61 -0.29 10.91 2.63
C ARG A 61 1.13 10.40 2.39
N GLU A 62 1.33 9.09 2.41
CA GLU A 62 2.67 8.50 2.24
C GLU A 62 3.24 8.84 0.85
N LYS A 63 2.40 8.74 -0.19
CA LYS A 63 2.80 9.05 -1.57
C LYS A 63 3.25 10.49 -1.75
N ALA A 64 2.76 11.43 -0.95
CA ALA A 64 3.15 12.84 -1.05
C ALA A 64 4.66 13.04 -0.79
N GLU A 65 5.25 12.23 0.10
CA GLU A 65 6.68 12.28 0.42
C GLU A 65 7.46 11.13 -0.22
N HIS A 66 6.80 10.00 -0.47
CA HIS A 66 7.37 8.77 -1.01
C HIS A 66 6.67 8.37 -2.30
N PRO A 67 7.09 8.89 -3.48
CA PRO A 67 6.39 8.67 -4.75
C PRO A 67 6.23 7.21 -5.17
N LEU A 68 7.00 6.29 -4.56
CA LEU A 68 6.97 4.87 -4.83
C LEU A 68 5.95 4.10 -3.97
N GLU A 69 5.44 4.68 -2.90
CA GLU A 69 4.43 4.07 -2.05
C GLU A 69 3.04 4.24 -2.67
N ARG A 70 2.48 3.14 -3.18
CA ARG A 70 1.23 3.12 -3.94
C ARG A 70 0.42 1.86 -3.63
N ILE A 71 -0.90 2.00 -3.61
CA ILE A 71 -1.82 0.88 -3.71
C ILE A 71 -1.83 0.44 -5.17
N MET A 72 -1.58 -0.84 -5.39
CA MET A 72 -1.60 -1.46 -6.71
C MET A 72 -3.02 -1.84 -7.10
N GLU A 73 -3.71 -2.55 -6.20
CA GLU A 73 -5.03 -3.11 -6.46
C GLU A 73 -5.83 -3.26 -5.16
N VAL A 74 -7.15 -3.26 -5.29
CA VAL A 74 -8.10 -3.60 -4.23
C VAL A 74 -9.06 -4.62 -4.82
N GLU A 75 -8.98 -5.87 -4.34
CA GLU A 75 -9.80 -6.98 -4.83
C GLU A 75 -10.72 -7.47 -3.72
N ASP A 76 -11.97 -7.80 -4.07
CA ASP A 76 -12.86 -8.49 -3.14
C ASP A 76 -12.40 -9.94 -2.98
N VAL A 77 -12.36 -10.40 -1.73
CA VAL A 77 -12.01 -11.79 -1.36
C VAL A 77 -13.10 -12.34 -0.45
N GLU A 78 -13.07 -13.65 -0.18
CA GLU A 78 -14.02 -14.25 0.75
C GLU A 78 -13.99 -13.55 2.12
N GLY A 79 -15.12 -12.94 2.51
CA GLY A 79 -15.28 -12.27 3.80
C GLY A 79 -14.63 -10.89 3.94
N GLY A 80 -14.16 -10.27 2.85
CA GLY A 80 -13.65 -8.89 2.89
C GLY A 80 -12.89 -8.47 1.63
N VAL A 81 -11.79 -7.73 1.80
CA VAL A 81 -10.96 -7.24 0.69
C VAL A 81 -9.49 -7.54 0.91
N GLN A 82 -8.76 -7.63 -0.20
CA GLN A 82 -7.30 -7.65 -0.22
C GLN A 82 -6.80 -6.41 -0.97
N ILE A 83 -5.92 -5.66 -0.33
CA ILE A 83 -5.19 -4.52 -0.91
C ILE A 83 -3.76 -4.96 -1.16
N THR A 84 -3.24 -4.69 -2.36
CA THR A 84 -1.83 -4.92 -2.68
C THR A 84 -1.08 -3.60 -2.77
N THR A 85 0.16 -3.56 -2.31
CA THR A 85 0.97 -2.33 -2.27
C THR A 85 2.35 -2.54 -2.92
N THR A 86 2.89 -1.46 -3.48
CA THR A 86 4.25 -1.44 -4.04
C THR A 86 5.34 -1.36 -2.98
N ASP A 87 4.98 -1.04 -1.73
CA ASP A 87 5.88 -0.92 -0.60
C ASP A 87 5.32 -1.60 0.66
N ALA A 88 6.20 -2.24 1.45
CA ALA A 88 5.85 -2.93 2.68
C ALA A 88 5.47 -1.97 3.82
N HIS A 89 6.09 -0.79 3.87
CA HIS A 89 5.76 0.27 4.81
C HIS A 89 4.31 0.72 4.61
N LEU A 90 3.90 1.00 3.37
CA LEU A 90 2.51 1.39 3.07
C LEU A 90 1.50 0.32 3.53
N ALA A 91 1.76 -0.96 3.30
CA ALA A 91 0.86 -2.03 3.74
C ALA A 91 0.69 -2.03 5.27
N ARG A 92 1.80 -1.88 6.00
CA ARG A 92 1.79 -1.77 7.45
C ARG A 92 1.04 -0.52 7.91
N ALA A 93 1.34 0.64 7.32
CA ALA A 93 0.72 1.92 7.65
C ALA A 93 -0.80 1.88 7.46
N ILE A 94 -1.29 1.22 6.40
CA ILE A 94 -2.72 1.01 6.19
C ILE A 94 -3.33 0.19 7.33
N GLY A 95 -2.72 -0.95 7.68
CA GLY A 95 -3.24 -1.82 8.76
C GLY A 95 -3.26 -1.12 10.11
N GLU A 96 -2.18 -0.41 10.45
CA GLU A 96 -2.09 0.39 11.68
C GLU A 96 -3.13 1.51 11.69
N ALA A 97 -3.33 2.24 10.58
CA ALA A 97 -4.33 3.30 10.49
C ALA A 97 -5.77 2.77 10.67
N VAL A 98 -6.08 1.60 10.12
CA VAL A 98 -7.40 0.95 10.30
C VAL A 98 -7.57 0.50 11.76
N HIS A 99 -6.56 -0.14 12.33
CA HIS A 99 -6.58 -0.57 13.73
C HIS A 99 -6.69 0.62 14.70
N ASP A 100 -6.01 1.72 14.43
CA ASP A 100 -6.08 2.91 15.28
C ASP A 100 -7.49 3.52 15.28
N ALA A 101 -8.13 3.59 14.11
CA ALA A 101 -9.47 4.13 13.93
C ALA A 101 -10.58 3.23 14.50
N TYR A 102 -10.51 1.91 14.28
CA TYR A 102 -11.61 0.99 14.56
C TYR A 102 -11.28 -0.15 15.53
N LYS A 103 -10.07 -0.20 16.08
CA LYS A 103 -9.59 -1.32 16.93
C LYS A 103 -9.76 -2.66 16.20
N GLY A 104 -9.90 -3.77 16.92
CA GLY A 104 -9.93 -5.11 16.33
C GLY A 104 -8.57 -5.80 16.36
N GLU A 105 -8.49 -6.99 15.77
CA GLU A 105 -7.25 -7.78 15.75
C GLU A 105 -6.39 -7.36 14.56
N LEU A 106 -5.11 -7.10 14.80
CA LEU A 106 -4.11 -6.75 13.78
C LEU A 106 -2.93 -7.72 13.88
N GLU A 107 -2.61 -8.39 12.79
CA GLU A 107 -1.46 -9.28 12.66
C GLU A 107 -0.59 -8.83 11.48
N VAL A 108 0.73 -8.77 11.67
CA VAL A 108 1.71 -8.43 10.63
C VAL A 108 2.76 -9.52 10.51
N LYS A 109 2.85 -10.14 9.33
CA LYS A 109 3.82 -11.20 9.00
C LYS A 109 4.85 -10.69 7.99
N TYR A 110 6.11 -10.97 8.28
CA TYR A 110 7.23 -10.63 7.40
C TYR A 110 7.81 -11.90 6.79
N SER A 111 7.94 -11.93 5.47
CA SER A 111 8.73 -12.93 4.76
C SER A 111 10.02 -12.28 4.25
N LYS A 112 11.14 -12.61 4.91
CA LYS A 112 12.46 -12.08 4.53
C LYS A 112 12.93 -12.60 3.17
N GLU A 113 12.60 -13.85 2.85
CA GLU A 113 12.98 -14.50 1.60
C GLU A 113 12.21 -13.91 0.40
N GLU A 114 10.92 -13.61 0.59
CA GLU A 114 10.07 -13.04 -0.46
C GLU A 114 10.15 -11.49 -0.53
N ASN A 115 10.85 -10.85 0.41
CA ASN A 115 10.85 -9.40 0.60
C ASN A 115 9.41 -8.82 0.61
N LEU A 116 8.56 -9.44 1.44
CA LEU A 116 7.11 -9.27 1.40
C LEU A 116 6.54 -9.12 2.81
N VAL A 117 5.54 -8.25 2.95
CA VAL A 117 4.73 -8.13 4.17
C VAL A 117 3.29 -8.57 3.94
N ARG A 118 2.70 -9.24 4.92
CA ARG A 118 1.28 -9.59 4.93
C ARG A 118 0.65 -9.06 6.22
N VAL A 119 -0.33 -8.20 6.06
CA VAL A 119 -1.08 -7.57 7.13
C VAL A 119 -2.49 -8.14 7.12
N TYR A 120 -2.97 -8.53 8.29
CA TYR A 120 -4.31 -9.05 8.49
C TYR A 120 -4.98 -8.20 9.55
N TRP A 121 -6.15 -7.67 9.22
CA TRP A 121 -7.00 -7.00 10.19
C TRP A 121 -8.40 -7.59 10.12
N SER A 122 -8.98 -7.88 11.27
CA SER A 122 -10.34 -8.40 11.36
C SER A 122 -11.14 -7.81 12.50
N ARG A 123 -12.40 -7.49 12.19
CA ARG A 123 -13.42 -7.11 13.16
C ARG A 123 -14.82 -7.34 12.61
#